data_AF-A0A829YL87-F1
#
_entry.id   AF-A0A829YL87-F1
#
_cell.length_a   1.000
_cell.length_b   1.000
_cell.length_c   1.000
_cell.angle_alpha   90.00
_cell.angle_beta   90.00
_cell.angle_gamma   90.00
#
_symmetry.space_group_name_H-M   'P 1'
#
loop_
_entity.id
_entity.type
_entity.pdbx_description
1 polymer ?
#
loop_
_entity_poly.entity_id
_entity_poly.type
_entity_poly.pdbx_seq_one_letter_code
_entity_poly.pdbx_strand_id
1 'polypeptide(L)'
;MTKTLIATTGLVTSARNEARASDCGRTVSGPTWLVVYSPGERWLEGKPLSEQPLRAHGMYMLSLYREGVLRWAGGYGDDSGGAAAFTAPNATIAQQIVERDPAVKDAIFTFVLRQWNLVDWAAVDKRSTGAPRV
;
A
#
# COMPACT_ATOMS: atom_id res chain seq x y z
N MET A 1 -47.63 -5.60 56.32
CA MET A 1 -46.86 -4.37 56.02
C MET A 1 -45.58 -4.82 55.31
N THR A 2 -45.64 -5.06 54.00
CA THR A 2 -45.30 -4.10 52.92
C THR A 2 -43.79 -3.87 52.79
N LYS A 3 -43.17 -4.66 51.89
CA LYS A 3 -42.34 -4.24 50.75
C LYS A 3 -41.10 -3.36 51.05
N THR A 4 -39.91 -3.83 50.65
CA THR A 4 -39.22 -3.37 49.42
C THR A 4 -37.75 -3.84 49.38
N LEU A 5 -37.41 -4.45 48.24
CA LEU A 5 -36.08 -4.84 47.75
C LEU A 5 -35.30 -3.61 47.27
N ILE A 6 -33.99 -3.51 47.51
CA ILE A 6 -33.08 -2.80 46.58
C ILE A 6 -31.79 -3.62 46.45
N ALA A 7 -31.65 -4.28 45.30
CA ALA A 7 -30.39 -4.78 44.78
C ALA A 7 -29.68 -3.63 44.07
N THR A 8 -28.44 -3.32 44.45
CA THR A 8 -27.60 -2.36 43.71
C THR A 8 -26.62 -3.13 42.84
N THR A 9 -27.01 -3.37 41.60
CA THR A 9 -26.12 -3.82 40.53
C THR A 9 -25.50 -2.58 39.89
N GLY A 10 -24.22 -2.33 40.15
CA GLY A 10 -23.42 -1.30 39.47
C GLY A 10 -22.78 -1.89 38.22
N LEU A 11 -23.31 -1.53 37.07
CA LEU A 11 -22.93 -1.92 35.71
C LEU A 11 -21.48 -1.51 35.39
N VAL A 12 -20.61 -2.46 35.02
CA VAL A 12 -19.33 -2.15 34.37
C VAL A 12 -19.65 -1.87 32.89
N THR A 13 -19.60 -0.62 32.48
CA THR A 13 -19.84 -0.22 31.09
C THR A 13 -18.76 -0.79 30.17
N SER A 14 -19.08 -1.90 29.49
CA SER A 14 -18.34 -2.46 28.37
C SER A 14 -18.53 -1.57 27.15
N ALA A 15 -17.71 -0.51 27.03
CA ALA A 15 -17.71 0.39 25.88
C ALA A 15 -16.33 0.45 25.19
N ARG A 16 -15.66 -0.70 25.05
CA ARG A 16 -14.35 -0.78 24.38
C ARG A 16 -14.28 -1.65 23.12
N ASN A 17 -15.38 -2.24 22.67
CA ASN A 17 -15.26 -3.32 21.67
C ASN A 17 -16.00 -3.14 20.34
N GLU A 18 -16.52 -1.95 20.03
CA GLU A 18 -17.29 -1.75 18.77
C GLU A 18 -16.58 -0.89 17.72
N ALA A 19 -15.44 -0.27 18.04
CA ALA A 19 -14.72 0.60 17.10
C ALA A 19 -13.69 -0.13 16.20
N ARG A 20 -13.52 -1.45 16.31
CA ARG A 20 -12.50 -2.20 15.55
C ARG A 20 -13.01 -2.95 14.32
N ALA A 21 -14.33 -2.98 14.08
CA ALA A 21 -14.91 -3.77 12.99
C ALA A 21 -15.14 -2.97 11.68
N SER A 22 -15.08 -1.63 11.72
CA SER A 22 -15.45 -0.80 10.55
C SER A 22 -14.26 -0.33 9.68
N ASP A 23 -13.04 -0.77 9.95
CA ASP A 23 -11.84 -0.30 9.23
C ASP A 23 -11.25 -1.32 8.24
N CYS A 24 -11.82 -2.54 8.16
CA CYS A 24 -11.34 -3.61 7.28
C CYS A 24 -11.68 -3.42 5.78
N GLY A 25 -12.09 -2.22 5.36
CA GLY A 25 -12.63 -2.04 4.02
C GLY A 25 -12.61 -0.62 3.48
N ARG A 26 -11.85 0.31 4.08
CA ARG A 26 -11.63 1.59 3.43
C ARG A 26 -10.57 1.39 2.34
N THR A 27 -11.02 1.06 1.13
CA THR A 27 -10.21 1.19 -0.08
C THR A 27 -9.57 2.57 -0.04
N VAL A 28 -8.23 2.62 0.00
CA VAL A 28 -7.48 3.87 0.00
C VAL A 28 -7.67 4.50 -1.38
N SER A 29 -8.72 5.31 -1.52
CA SER A 29 -9.05 6.01 -2.75
C SER A 29 -8.02 7.13 -2.97
N GLY A 30 -7.43 7.19 -4.15
CA GLY A 30 -6.47 8.23 -4.52
C GLY A 30 -5.84 7.97 -5.88
N PRO A 31 -5.05 8.93 -6.40
CA PRO A 31 -4.25 8.70 -7.60
C PRO A 31 -3.30 7.51 -7.43
N THR A 32 -2.92 6.92 -8.56
CA THR A 32 -1.85 5.91 -8.60
C THR A 32 -0.49 6.60 -8.56
N TRP A 33 0.43 6.03 -7.81
CA TRP A 33 1.82 6.43 -7.70
C TRP A 33 2.70 5.29 -8.16
N LEU A 34 3.80 5.62 -8.83
CA LEU A 34 4.84 4.70 -9.25
C LEU A 34 6.12 5.03 -8.48
N VAL A 35 6.66 4.05 -7.79
CA VAL A 35 8.02 4.07 -7.26
C VAL A 35 8.90 3.18 -8.12
N VAL A 36 10.04 3.73 -8.52
CA VAL A 36 11.13 3.02 -9.19
C VAL A 36 12.28 2.92 -8.19
N TYR A 37 12.68 1.70 -7.88
CA TYR A 37 13.79 1.40 -6.98
C TYR A 37 15.06 1.11 -7.77
N SER A 38 16.18 1.53 -7.22
CA SER A 38 17.53 1.25 -7.73
C SER A 38 18.46 0.89 -6.57
N PRO A 39 19.59 0.21 -6.82
CA PRO A 39 20.60 -0.08 -5.81
C PRO A 39 20.97 1.16 -4.97
N GLY A 40 20.87 1.01 -3.65
CA GLY A 40 21.34 1.99 -2.68
C GLY A 40 22.74 1.66 -2.17
N GLU A 41 23.22 2.43 -1.19
CA GLU A 41 24.56 2.30 -0.63
C GLU A 41 24.85 0.92 0.00
N ARG A 42 23.81 0.22 0.46
CA ARG A 42 23.92 -1.09 1.12
C ARG A 42 23.54 -2.25 0.22
N TRP A 43 23.40 -1.99 -1.08
CA TRP A 43 23.24 -3.03 -2.08
C TRP A 43 24.47 -3.95 -2.10
N LEU A 44 24.23 -5.26 -2.19
CA LEU A 44 25.31 -6.23 -2.29
C LEU A 44 25.74 -6.36 -3.76
N GLU A 45 26.89 -5.79 -4.10
CA GLU A 45 27.45 -5.85 -5.44
C GLU A 45 27.68 -7.30 -5.91
N GLY A 46 27.36 -7.56 -7.18
CA GLY A 46 27.50 -8.88 -7.80
C GLY A 46 26.49 -9.92 -7.30
N LYS A 47 25.49 -9.55 -6.49
CA LYS A 47 24.44 -10.44 -5.99
C LYS A 47 23.11 -10.18 -6.69
N PRO A 48 22.39 -11.24 -7.10
CA PRO A 48 21.06 -11.09 -7.69
C PRO A 48 20.06 -10.57 -6.66
N LEU A 49 18.90 -10.08 -7.11
CA LEU A 49 17.87 -9.51 -6.26
C LEU A 49 17.40 -10.48 -5.17
N SER A 50 17.37 -11.79 -5.47
CA SER A 50 16.99 -12.86 -4.55
C SER A 50 17.96 -13.07 -3.37
N GLU A 51 19.22 -12.63 -3.51
CA GLU A 51 20.24 -12.70 -2.46
C GLU A 51 20.40 -11.39 -1.68
N GLN A 52 19.71 -10.33 -2.10
CA GLN A 52 19.67 -9.08 -1.35
C GLN A 52 18.88 -9.28 -0.04
N PRO A 53 19.20 -8.53 1.03
CA PRO A 53 18.52 -8.65 2.33
C PRO A 53 17.10 -8.03 2.33
N LEU A 54 16.24 -8.46 1.42
CA LEU A 54 14.93 -7.86 1.12
C LEU A 54 13.73 -8.54 1.80
N ARG A 55 13.95 -9.45 2.75
CA ARG A 55 12.85 -10.16 3.44
C ARG A 55 11.85 -9.18 4.09
N ALA A 56 12.36 -8.17 4.82
CA ALA A 56 11.51 -7.19 5.49
C ALA A 56 10.73 -6.33 4.49
N HIS A 57 11.37 -5.94 3.39
CA HIS A 57 10.74 -5.26 2.26
C HIS A 57 9.59 -6.10 1.65
N GLY A 58 9.82 -7.39 1.39
CA GLY A 58 8.78 -8.29 0.86
C GLY A 58 7.57 -8.40 1.80
N MET A 59 7.80 -8.47 3.11
CA MET A 59 6.72 -8.48 4.10
C MET A 59 5.94 -7.15 4.15
N TYR A 60 6.63 -6.02 3.94
CA TYR A 60 6.00 -4.71 3.83
C TYR A 60 5.15 -4.57 2.57
N MET A 61 5.65 -5.01 1.41
CA MET A 61 4.86 -5.04 0.17
C MET A 61 3.62 -5.92 0.32
N LEU A 62 3.75 -7.06 1.00
CA LEU A 62 2.61 -7.94 1.29
C LEU A 62 1.57 -7.27 2.21
N SER A 63 1.98 -6.46 3.20
CA SER A 63 1.02 -5.73 4.04
C SER A 63 0.27 -4.67 3.24
N LEU A 64 0.98 -3.89 2.41
CA LEU A 64 0.36 -2.90 1.52
C LEU A 64 -0.63 -3.55 0.55
N TYR A 65 -0.32 -4.75 0.05
CA TYR A 65 -1.24 -5.51 -0.79
C TYR A 65 -2.51 -5.93 -0.04
N ARG A 66 -2.37 -6.44 1.19
CA ARG A 66 -3.50 -6.84 2.04
C ARG A 66 -4.40 -5.65 2.42
N GLU A 67 -3.81 -4.46 2.54
CA GLU A 67 -4.52 -3.21 2.81
C GLU A 67 -5.19 -2.62 1.55
N GLY A 68 -5.01 -3.24 0.37
CA GLY A 68 -5.52 -2.72 -0.90
C GLY A 68 -4.81 -1.46 -1.39
N VAL A 69 -3.66 -1.12 -0.81
CA VAL A 69 -2.82 0.03 -1.19
C VAL A 69 -1.96 -0.33 -2.41
N LEU A 70 -1.33 -1.51 -2.40
CA LEU A 70 -0.45 -1.96 -3.48
C LEU A 70 -1.25 -2.61 -4.62
N ARG A 71 -0.98 -2.20 -5.86
CA ARG A 71 -1.62 -2.71 -7.08
C ARG A 71 -0.71 -3.68 -7.84
N TRP A 72 0.54 -3.27 -8.03
CA TRP A 72 1.57 -4.07 -8.70
C TRP A 72 2.92 -3.84 -8.03
N ALA A 73 3.75 -4.88 -7.97
CA ALA A 73 5.15 -4.77 -7.59
C ALA A 73 5.95 -5.89 -8.25
N GLY A 74 7.24 -5.65 -8.49
CA GLY A 74 8.16 -6.67 -9.00
C GLY A 74 9.57 -6.15 -9.17
N GLY A 75 10.52 -7.07 -9.10
CA GLY A 75 11.90 -6.83 -9.52
C GLY A 75 12.04 -6.78 -11.03
N TYR A 76 13.06 -6.07 -11.52
CA TYR A 76 13.44 -6.13 -12.93
C TYR A 76 14.12 -7.46 -13.26
N GLY A 77 13.98 -7.92 -14.50
CA GLY A 77 14.53 -9.21 -14.93
C GLY A 77 16.05 -9.26 -15.01
N ASP A 78 16.73 -8.11 -14.89
CA ASP A 78 18.18 -7.95 -14.86
C ASP A 78 18.73 -7.68 -13.45
N ASP A 79 17.90 -7.86 -12.41
CA ASP A 79 18.24 -7.60 -11.00
C ASP A 79 18.68 -6.16 -10.68
N SER A 80 18.52 -5.20 -11.60
CA SER A 80 18.95 -3.81 -11.42
C SER A 80 18.04 -2.96 -10.52
N GLY A 81 17.07 -3.59 -9.86
CA GLY A 81 16.09 -2.94 -9.00
C GLY A 81 14.69 -3.49 -9.18
N GLY A 82 13.70 -2.60 -9.14
CA GLY A 82 12.30 -2.98 -9.30
C GLY A 82 11.37 -1.78 -9.30
N ALA A 83 10.08 -2.04 -9.42
CA ALA A 83 9.06 -1.01 -9.35
C ALA A 83 7.83 -1.48 -8.58
N ALA A 84 7.12 -0.52 -7.99
CA ALA A 84 5.82 -0.75 -7.38
C ALA A 84 4.85 0.38 -7.74
N ALA A 85 3.59 0.01 -7.97
CA ALA A 85 2.49 0.92 -8.19
C ALA A 85 1.45 0.75 -7.09
N PHE A 86 1.09 1.86 -6.43
CA PHE A 86 0.19 1.87 -5.29
C PHE A 86 -0.71 3.11 -5.29
N THR A 87 -1.79 3.09 -4.52
CA THR A 87 -2.71 4.24 -4.38
C THR A 87 -2.44 5.02 -3.10
N ALA A 88 -2.40 6.34 -3.21
CA ALA A 88 -2.25 7.22 -2.07
C ALA A 88 -3.00 8.54 -2.31
N PRO A 89 -3.56 9.18 -1.27
CA PRO A 89 -4.41 10.36 -1.43
C PRO A 89 -3.66 11.59 -1.97
N ASN A 90 -2.35 11.70 -1.71
CA ASN A 90 -1.51 12.82 -2.13
C ASN A 90 -0.02 12.46 -2.07
N ALA A 91 0.83 13.38 -2.54
CA ALA A 91 2.28 13.22 -2.59
C ALA A 91 2.91 12.97 -1.21
N THR A 92 2.45 13.66 -0.17
CA THR A 92 2.98 13.51 1.19
C THR A 92 2.78 12.09 1.72
N ILE A 93 1.57 11.54 1.57
CA ILE A 93 1.30 10.17 1.99
C ILE A 93 2.04 9.16 1.11
N ALA A 94 2.13 9.42 -0.21
CA ALA A 94 2.88 8.55 -1.11
C ALA A 94 4.36 8.48 -0.73
N GLN A 95 4.96 9.62 -0.43
CA GLN A 95 6.35 9.72 0.05
C GLN A 95 6.53 8.94 1.35
N GLN A 96 5.62 9.10 2.32
CA GLN A 96 5.68 8.37 3.60
C GLN A 96 5.56 6.85 3.43
N ILE A 97 4.77 6.37 2.45
CA ILE A 97 4.69 4.94 2.14
C ILE A 97 6.05 4.42 1.67
N VAL A 98 6.73 5.15 0.78
CA VAL A 98 8.05 4.71 0.28
C VAL A 98 9.13 4.82 1.36
N GLU A 99 9.17 5.90 2.13
CA GLU A 99 10.14 6.10 3.21
C GLU A 99 9.95 5.14 4.40
N ARG A 100 8.79 4.47 4.50
CA ARG A 100 8.54 3.42 5.49
C ARG A 100 9.04 2.04 5.07
N ASP A 101 9.33 1.86 3.78
CA ASP A 101 9.88 0.61 3.24
C ASP A 101 11.21 0.27 3.92
N PRO A 102 11.34 -0.91 4.55
CA PRO A 102 12.58 -1.34 5.18
C PRO A 102 13.80 -1.27 4.26
N ALA A 103 13.65 -1.60 2.97
CA ALA A 103 14.79 -1.55 2.05
C ALA A 103 15.24 -0.13 1.71
N VAL A 104 14.34 0.85 1.80
CA VAL A 104 14.68 2.28 1.67
C VAL A 104 15.33 2.78 2.95
N LYS A 105 14.76 2.48 4.12
CA LYS A 105 15.30 2.86 5.43
C LYS A 105 16.71 2.33 5.66
N ASP A 106 16.94 1.08 5.25
CA ASP A 106 18.21 0.40 5.41
C ASP A 106 19.16 0.69 4.24
N ALA A 107 18.85 1.68 3.38
CA ALA A 107 19.64 2.12 2.24
C ALA A 107 20.05 0.98 1.26
N ILE A 108 19.29 -0.11 1.22
CA ILE A 108 19.44 -1.18 0.23
C ILE A 108 18.91 -0.70 -1.12
N PHE A 109 17.83 0.09 -1.10
CA PHE A 109 17.29 0.80 -2.25
C PHE A 109 17.42 2.31 -2.09
N THR A 110 17.67 2.98 -3.20
CA THR A 110 17.24 4.36 -3.46
C THR A 110 16.00 4.36 -4.35
N PHE A 111 15.32 5.49 -4.51
CA PHE A 111 14.08 5.53 -5.29
C PHE A 111 13.80 6.85 -6.01
N VAL A 112 12.95 6.74 -7.05
CA VAL A 112 12.26 7.85 -7.68
C VAL A 112 10.76 7.62 -7.57
N LEU A 113 10.05 8.58 -6.96
CA LEU A 113 8.59 8.54 -6.82
C LEU A 113 7.92 9.53 -7.78
N ARG A 114 6.88 9.08 -8.49
CA ARG A 114 6.07 9.93 -9.38
C ARG A 114 4.59 9.58 -9.25
N GLN A 115 3.73 10.59 -9.36
CA GLN A 115 2.31 10.32 -9.62
C GLN A 115 2.17 9.74 -11.03
N TRP A 116 1.40 8.66 -11.17
CA TRP A 116 1.21 7.98 -12.44
C TRP A 116 -0.26 8.00 -12.86
N ASN A 117 -0.56 8.84 -13.86
CA ASN A 117 -1.90 8.97 -14.42
C ASN A 117 -2.13 7.85 -15.44
N LEU A 118 -2.67 6.72 -14.97
CA LEU A 118 -2.97 5.57 -15.82
C LEU A 118 -4.05 5.92 -16.86
N VAL A 119 -3.86 5.40 -18.08
CA VAL A 119 -4.86 5.46 -19.14
C VAL A 119 -5.69 4.19 -19.10
N ASP A 120 -7.03 4.35 -19.11
CA ASP A 120 -7.94 3.23 -19.36
C ASP A 120 -7.92 2.89 -20.85
N TRP A 121 -6.98 2.01 -21.23
CA TRP A 121 -6.81 1.59 -22.61
C TRP A 121 -7.99 0.80 -23.15
N ALA A 122 -8.73 0.08 -22.30
CA ALA A 122 -9.95 -0.61 -22.73
C ALA A 122 -11.04 0.39 -23.14
N ALA A 123 -11.16 1.50 -22.42
CA ALA A 123 -12.05 2.59 -22.82
C ALA A 123 -11.54 3.34 -24.06
N VAL A 124 -10.22 3.48 -24.24
CA VAL A 124 -9.63 4.06 -25.46
C VAL A 124 -9.96 3.19 -26.68
N ASP A 125 -9.78 1.87 -26.58
CA ASP A 125 -10.05 0.90 -27.65
C ASP A 125 -11.53 0.88 -28.08
N LYS A 126 -12.46 0.93 -27.12
CA LYS A 126 -13.89 1.06 -27.41
C LYS A 126 -14.23 2.35 -28.17
N ARG A 127 -13.50 3.45 -27.91
CA ARG A 127 -13.71 4.73 -28.60
C ARG A 127 -13.09 4.76 -29.99
N SER A 128 -11.96 4.06 -30.21
CA SER A 128 -11.31 4.01 -31.53
C SER A 128 -12.09 3.16 -32.53
N THR A 129 -12.88 2.20 -32.05
CA THR A 129 -13.68 1.28 -32.87
C THR A 129 -15.13 1.73 -33.09
N GLY A 130 -15.58 2.79 -32.40
CA GLY A 130 -16.90 3.39 -32.61
C GLY A 130 -16.99 4.18 -33.92
N ALA A 131 -17.97 3.86 -34.76
CA ALA A 131 -18.20 4.39 -36.12
C ALA A 131 -18.03 5.93 -36.25
N PRO A 132 -17.60 6.43 -37.44
CA PRO A 132 -17.39 7.86 -37.66
C PRO A 132 -18.68 8.64 -37.38
N ARG A 133 -18.51 9.77 -36.69
CA ARG A 133 -19.58 10.73 -36.45
C ARG A 133 -19.93 11.38 -37.79
N VAL A 134 -20.99 10.87 -38.44
CA VAL A 134 -21.62 11.48 -39.63
C VAL A 134 -22.19 12.86 -39.31
#